data_AF-A0AAX4KIX8-F1
#
_entry.id   AF-A0AAX4KIX8-F1
#
_cell.length_a   1.000
_cell.length_b   1.000
_cell.length_c   1.000
_cell.angle_alpha   90.00
_cell.angle_beta   90.00
_cell.angle_gamma   90.00
#
_symmetry.space_group_name_H-M   'P 1'
#
loop_
_entity.id
_entity.type
_entity.pdbx_description
1 polymer ?
#
loop_
_entity_poly.entity_id
_entity_poly.type
_entity_poly.pdbx_seq_one_letter_code
_entity_poly.pdbx_strand_id
1 'polypeptide(L)'
;MADPDPDPTTSRQRQSTFKRNGHINYFLRCLRALPTAAQGSDSNRITAAFFCISGLDLLGALEDKTTREQRHGWIEWIWSLQAPTGGFRGSTFMTTPNDKTSPAHIPSTYTALMSLAILRAPLDRLDLPGLIKFFKSCQANDGSFSPVPGDDIYPNEGFQSDVRISYCASVISDIIGDFSGIDIDLAKSFIGRCKTWEGAYASRPGVVEAQGGTTYCSLATLSILDRHTQTQPECQILPQETLRWLISRQIGGFQGRPGKLEDVCYSFWCGGAISILGHSNLINRDADRTFLLSAQFPLGGFGKEPEDYPDPFHSYLALAALSLTHSELNAKDDNDGLGLKALDVTWNVSLETAQWLKDEISRVKGVSQS
;
A
#
# COMPACT_ATOMS: atom_id res chain seq x y z
N MET A 1 -2.23 -26.83 51.91
CA MET A 1 -1.68 -25.68 51.17
C MET A 1 -1.60 -26.12 49.72
N ALA A 2 -2.54 -25.67 48.90
CA ALA A 2 -2.49 -25.90 47.46
C ALA A 2 -1.49 -24.90 46.87
N ASP A 3 -0.62 -25.39 45.97
CA ASP A 3 0.24 -24.52 45.15
C ASP A 3 -0.63 -23.51 44.39
N PRO A 4 -0.19 -22.25 44.26
CA PRO A 4 -0.90 -21.30 43.43
C PRO A 4 -0.80 -21.72 41.96
N ASP A 5 -1.92 -21.63 41.24
CA ASP A 5 -1.96 -21.77 39.77
C ASP A 5 -0.90 -20.84 39.12
N PRO A 6 -0.18 -21.30 38.09
CA PRO A 6 0.77 -20.45 37.40
C PRO A 6 0.04 -19.29 36.70
N ASP A 7 0.61 -18.09 36.85
CA ASP A 7 0.18 -16.86 36.20
C ASP A 7 0.06 -17.07 34.65
N PRO A 8 -1.09 -16.74 34.02
CA PRO A 8 -1.28 -16.88 32.57
C PRO A 8 -0.33 -16.01 31.73
N THR A 9 0.43 -15.10 32.34
CA THR A 9 1.35 -14.20 31.63
C THR A 9 2.72 -14.82 31.33
N THR A 10 3.02 -16.01 31.87
CA THR A 10 4.29 -16.72 31.67
C THR A 10 4.21 -17.82 30.61
N SER A 11 4.33 -17.42 29.34
CA SER A 11 5.07 -18.13 28.26
C SER A 11 4.59 -17.79 26.84
N ARG A 12 4.41 -16.50 26.50
CA ARG A 12 4.61 -16.11 25.10
C ARG A 12 6.08 -16.32 24.79
N GLN A 13 6.45 -17.46 24.20
CA GLN A 13 7.76 -17.60 23.58
C GLN A 13 7.90 -16.43 22.60
N ARG A 14 8.68 -15.41 22.98
CA ARG A 14 8.94 -14.24 22.14
C ARG A 14 9.70 -14.74 20.93
N GLN A 15 8.99 -14.96 19.83
CA GLN A 15 9.59 -15.33 18.57
C GLN A 15 10.41 -14.11 18.09
N SER A 16 11.71 -14.12 18.37
CA SER A 16 12.63 -13.02 18.06
C SER A 16 13.32 -13.17 16.70
N THR A 17 13.26 -14.36 16.11
CA THR A 17 13.92 -14.65 14.84
C THR A 17 13.00 -14.43 13.65
N PHE A 18 13.46 -13.63 12.69
CA PHE A 18 12.78 -13.42 11.42
C PHE A 18 12.87 -14.65 10.51
N LYS A 19 11.72 -15.24 10.16
CA LYS A 19 11.62 -16.50 9.40
C LYS A 19 11.62 -16.24 7.90
N ARG A 20 12.69 -15.62 7.41
CA ARG A 20 12.85 -15.21 5.99
C ARG A 20 12.41 -16.28 4.97
N ASN A 21 12.94 -17.49 5.06
CA ASN A 21 12.57 -18.58 4.14
C ASN A 21 11.11 -19.03 4.29
N GLY A 22 10.54 -18.93 5.49
CA GLY A 22 9.12 -19.16 5.73
C GLY A 22 8.26 -18.16 4.96
N HIS A 23 8.57 -16.87 5.04
CA HIS A 23 7.84 -15.83 4.30
C HIS A 23 7.92 -16.01 2.79
N ILE A 24 9.11 -16.34 2.27
CA ILE A 24 9.29 -16.65 0.83
C ILE A 24 8.34 -17.79 0.42
N ASN A 25 8.35 -18.90 1.16
CA ASN A 25 7.50 -20.05 0.85
C ASN A 25 6.01 -19.73 0.99
N TYR A 26 5.64 -18.87 1.95
CA TYR A 26 4.27 -18.39 2.13
C TYR A 26 3.75 -17.66 0.88
N PHE A 27 4.47 -16.65 0.40
CA PHE A 27 4.06 -15.89 -0.79
C PHE A 27 4.03 -16.75 -2.05
N LEU A 28 5.01 -17.65 -2.23
CA LEU A 28 5.01 -18.59 -3.36
C LEU A 28 3.80 -19.53 -3.32
N ARG A 29 3.37 -19.96 -2.13
CA ARG A 29 2.15 -20.78 -1.99
C ARG A 29 0.91 -19.98 -2.36
N CYS A 30 0.78 -18.75 -1.87
CA CYS A 30 -0.34 -17.86 -2.20
C CYS A 30 -0.44 -17.54 -3.70
N LEU A 31 0.70 -17.39 -4.39
CA LEU A 31 0.74 -17.19 -5.85
C LEU A 31 0.35 -18.43 -6.66
N ARG A 32 0.44 -19.63 -6.07
CA ARG A 32 -0.01 -20.88 -6.71
C ARG A 32 -1.49 -21.11 -6.49
N ALA A 33 -1.96 -20.96 -5.26
CA ALA A 33 -3.35 -21.17 -4.90
C ALA A 33 -3.68 -20.45 -3.58
N LEU A 34 -4.89 -19.90 -3.52
CA LEU A 34 -5.50 -19.40 -2.29
C LEU A 34 -6.56 -20.40 -1.80
N PRO A 35 -6.80 -20.50 -0.49
CA PRO A 35 -7.84 -21.37 0.06
C PRO A 35 -9.24 -20.88 -0.33
N THR A 36 -10.25 -21.75 -0.26
CA THR A 36 -11.66 -21.42 -0.51
C THR A 36 -12.16 -20.23 0.31
N ALA A 37 -11.61 -20.02 1.51
CA ALA A 37 -11.92 -18.85 2.34
C ALA A 37 -11.64 -17.50 1.64
N ALA A 38 -10.74 -17.47 0.64
CA ALA A 38 -10.42 -16.28 -0.14
C ALA A 38 -11.43 -16.01 -1.28
N GLN A 39 -12.40 -16.89 -1.52
CA GLN A 39 -13.37 -16.76 -2.63
C GLN A 39 -14.14 -15.43 -2.59
N GLY A 40 -14.49 -14.92 -1.41
CA GLY A 40 -15.17 -13.63 -1.27
C GLY A 40 -14.34 -12.43 -1.75
N SER A 41 -13.02 -12.61 -1.93
CA SER A 41 -12.10 -11.59 -2.43
C SER A 41 -11.74 -11.79 -3.89
N ASP A 42 -12.45 -12.64 -4.63
CA ASP A 42 -12.05 -12.99 -6.00
C ASP A 42 -12.07 -11.79 -6.97
N SER A 43 -12.93 -10.80 -6.72
CA SER A 43 -12.94 -9.54 -7.46
C SER A 43 -11.68 -8.69 -7.25
N ASN A 44 -10.84 -9.01 -6.26
CA ASN A 44 -9.61 -8.31 -5.90
C ASN A 44 -8.36 -9.19 -6.04
N ARG A 45 -8.39 -10.20 -6.92
CA ARG A 45 -7.31 -11.17 -7.09
C ARG A 45 -5.96 -10.51 -7.43
N ILE A 46 -5.96 -9.44 -8.24
CA ILE A 46 -4.75 -8.66 -8.55
C ILE A 46 -4.10 -8.04 -7.31
N THR A 47 -4.91 -7.60 -6.35
CA THR A 47 -4.44 -7.03 -5.09
C THR A 47 -3.72 -8.07 -4.24
N ALA A 48 -4.26 -9.30 -4.16
CA ALA A 48 -3.59 -10.40 -3.47
C ALA A 48 -2.27 -10.79 -4.17
N ALA A 49 -2.26 -10.82 -5.51
CA ALA A 49 -1.05 -11.08 -6.29
C ALA A 49 0.01 -10.00 -6.05
N PHE A 50 -0.39 -8.71 -6.04
CA PHE A 50 0.49 -7.58 -5.72
C PHE A 50 1.18 -7.77 -4.38
N PHE A 51 0.45 -8.08 -3.30
CA PHE A 51 1.07 -8.28 -2.00
C PHE A 51 2.08 -9.43 -1.99
N CYS A 52 1.80 -10.51 -2.72
CA CYS A 52 2.72 -11.64 -2.78
C CYS A 52 3.97 -11.35 -3.62
N ILE A 53 3.80 -10.74 -4.80
CA ILE A 53 4.89 -10.35 -5.69
C ILE A 53 5.77 -9.29 -5.01
N SER A 54 5.17 -8.30 -4.37
CA SER A 54 5.88 -7.25 -3.63
C SER A 54 6.57 -7.78 -2.39
N GLY A 55 5.97 -8.74 -1.68
CA GLY A 55 6.62 -9.43 -0.58
C GLY A 55 7.90 -10.16 -1.04
N LEU A 56 7.85 -10.85 -2.18
CA LEU A 56 9.02 -11.50 -2.77
C LEU A 56 10.09 -10.49 -3.25
N ASP A 57 9.68 -9.34 -3.79
CA ASP A 57 10.60 -8.26 -4.20
C ASP A 57 11.30 -7.61 -3.00
N LEU A 58 10.55 -7.25 -1.95
CA LEU A 58 11.15 -6.71 -0.72
C LEU A 58 12.08 -7.71 -0.05
N LEU A 59 11.75 -8.99 -0.12
CA LEU A 59 12.65 -10.05 0.30
C LEU A 59 13.81 -10.27 -0.68
N GLY A 60 13.91 -9.62 -1.83
CA GLY A 60 14.97 -9.88 -2.82
C GLY A 60 15.02 -11.34 -3.30
N ALA A 61 13.87 -12.03 -3.30
CA ALA A 61 13.76 -13.45 -3.59
C ALA A 61 12.94 -13.75 -4.86
N LEU A 62 12.37 -12.74 -5.50
CA LEU A 62 11.49 -12.91 -6.66
C LEU A 62 12.20 -13.63 -7.82
N GLU A 63 13.37 -13.14 -8.24
CA GLU A 63 14.14 -13.74 -9.35
C GLU A 63 14.66 -15.13 -9.00
N ASP A 64 15.20 -15.30 -7.79
CA ASP A 64 15.85 -16.54 -7.34
C ASP A 64 14.88 -17.70 -7.08
N LYS A 65 13.62 -17.39 -6.78
CA LYS A 65 12.62 -18.39 -6.33
C LYS A 65 11.49 -18.62 -7.32
N THR A 66 11.56 -17.97 -8.48
CA THR A 66 10.55 -18.12 -9.55
C THR A 66 11.25 -18.34 -10.89
N THR A 67 10.60 -19.03 -11.81
CA THR A 67 11.13 -19.19 -13.17
C THR A 67 10.71 -18.02 -14.05
N ARG A 68 11.42 -17.82 -15.17
CA ARG A 68 11.06 -16.82 -16.17
C ARG A 68 9.65 -17.07 -16.73
N GLU A 69 9.28 -18.33 -16.93
CA GLU A 69 7.97 -18.74 -17.44
C GLU A 69 6.85 -18.41 -16.45
N GLN A 70 7.08 -18.60 -15.15
CA GLN A 70 6.13 -18.21 -14.11
C GLN A 70 5.90 -16.70 -14.11
N ARG A 71 6.99 -15.92 -14.09
CA ARG A 71 6.92 -14.46 -14.14
C ARG A 71 6.22 -13.97 -15.40
N HIS A 72 6.57 -14.53 -16.56
CA HIS A 72 5.92 -14.20 -17.82
C HIS A 72 4.42 -14.52 -17.82
N GLY A 73 4.02 -15.68 -17.28
CA GLY A 73 2.61 -16.03 -17.12
C GLY A 73 1.84 -15.04 -16.24
N TRP A 74 2.45 -14.55 -15.16
CA TRP A 74 1.87 -13.50 -14.32
C TRP A 74 1.75 -12.18 -15.09
N ILE A 75 2.79 -11.78 -15.83
CA ILE A 75 2.76 -10.57 -16.67
C ILE A 75 1.61 -10.61 -17.68
N GLU A 76 1.47 -11.71 -18.43
CA GLU A 76 0.40 -11.84 -19.42
C GLU A 76 -0.98 -11.88 -18.78
N TRP A 77 -1.12 -12.52 -17.61
CA TRP A 77 -2.36 -12.47 -16.86
C TRP A 77 -2.70 -11.04 -16.42
N ILE A 78 -1.75 -10.27 -15.89
CA ILE A 78 -2.00 -8.88 -15.49
C ILE A 78 -2.37 -8.02 -16.69
N TRP A 79 -1.68 -8.16 -17.83
CA TRP A 79 -2.04 -7.45 -19.05
C TRP A 79 -3.45 -7.80 -19.56
N SER A 80 -3.91 -9.04 -19.37
CA SER A 80 -5.28 -9.42 -19.73
C SER A 80 -6.35 -8.68 -18.92
N LEU A 81 -5.99 -8.08 -17.78
CA LEU A 81 -6.90 -7.30 -16.94
C LEU A 81 -7.05 -5.84 -17.41
N GLN A 82 -6.19 -5.33 -18.29
CA GLN A 82 -6.31 -3.96 -18.80
C GLN A 82 -7.64 -3.81 -19.55
N ALA A 83 -8.41 -2.79 -19.20
CA ALA A 83 -9.72 -2.54 -19.78
C ALA A 83 -9.61 -1.61 -21.01
N PRO A 84 -10.45 -1.82 -22.06
CA PRO A 84 -10.51 -0.91 -23.20
C PRO A 84 -10.92 0.52 -22.85
N THR A 85 -11.55 0.72 -21.69
CA THR A 85 -11.98 2.01 -21.16
C THR A 85 -10.89 2.75 -20.37
N GLY A 86 -9.69 2.18 -20.27
CA GLY A 86 -8.61 2.65 -19.40
C GLY A 86 -8.62 1.98 -18.03
N GLY A 87 -7.43 1.78 -17.46
CA GLY A 87 -7.23 1.13 -16.16
C GLY A 87 -7.25 -0.40 -16.21
N PHE A 88 -7.22 -1.05 -15.03
CA PHE A 88 -7.22 -2.50 -14.90
C PHE A 88 -8.40 -2.99 -14.05
N ARG A 89 -8.90 -4.18 -14.41
CA ARG A 89 -9.90 -4.94 -13.64
C ARG A 89 -9.22 -5.66 -12.48
N GLY A 90 -10.02 -6.06 -11.48
CA GLY A 90 -9.49 -6.74 -10.30
C GLY A 90 -9.23 -8.24 -10.47
N SER A 91 -9.86 -8.89 -11.46
CA SER A 91 -9.73 -10.33 -11.72
C SER A 91 -10.28 -10.74 -13.08
N THR A 92 -9.83 -11.88 -13.61
CA THR A 92 -10.38 -12.48 -14.83
C THR A 92 -11.79 -13.00 -14.65
N PHE A 93 -12.22 -13.33 -13.42
CA PHE A 93 -13.62 -13.69 -13.13
C PHE A 93 -14.59 -12.57 -13.49
N MET A 94 -14.14 -11.32 -13.35
CA MET A 94 -14.96 -10.18 -13.76
C MET A 94 -15.03 -10.08 -15.29
N THR A 95 -14.08 -10.63 -16.05
CA THR A 95 -13.98 -10.41 -17.50
C THR A 95 -15.18 -11.03 -18.21
N THR A 96 -16.12 -10.18 -18.58
CA THR A 96 -17.32 -10.52 -19.34
C THR A 96 -17.28 -9.71 -20.64
N PRO A 97 -18.02 -10.11 -21.69
CA PRO A 97 -18.12 -9.31 -22.92
C PRO A 97 -18.71 -7.91 -22.71
N ASN A 98 -19.23 -7.61 -21.51
CA ASN A 98 -19.83 -6.34 -21.14
C ASN A 98 -18.97 -5.62 -20.10
N ASP A 99 -18.31 -4.54 -20.51
CA ASP A 99 -17.48 -3.73 -19.61
C ASP A 99 -18.28 -3.09 -18.45
N LYS A 100 -19.60 -2.94 -18.58
CA LYS A 100 -20.44 -2.44 -17.48
C LYS A 100 -20.53 -3.42 -16.31
N THR A 101 -20.39 -4.72 -16.56
CA THR A 101 -20.36 -5.75 -15.52
C THR A 101 -18.94 -6.07 -15.07
N SER A 102 -17.94 -5.38 -15.64
CA SER A 102 -16.51 -5.61 -15.41
C SER A 102 -15.67 -4.32 -15.53
N PRO A 103 -16.01 -3.26 -14.80
CA PRO A 103 -15.31 -1.99 -14.96
C PRO A 103 -13.86 -2.13 -14.48
N ALA A 104 -12.98 -1.36 -15.10
CA ALA A 104 -11.69 -1.05 -14.48
C ALA A 104 -11.91 -0.35 -13.14
N HIS A 105 -10.96 -0.54 -12.24
CA HIS A 105 -11.06 -0.10 -10.86
C HIS A 105 -9.74 0.56 -10.44
N ILE A 106 -9.78 1.75 -9.82
CA ILE A 106 -8.58 2.53 -9.49
C ILE A 106 -7.60 1.73 -8.60
N PRO A 107 -8.02 1.13 -7.47
CA PRO A 107 -7.12 0.28 -6.66
C PRO A 107 -6.53 -0.93 -7.43
N SER A 108 -7.29 -1.52 -8.35
CA SER A 108 -6.81 -2.64 -9.17
C SER A 108 -5.80 -2.16 -10.21
N THR A 109 -5.98 -0.95 -10.73
CA THR A 109 -5.04 -0.26 -11.62
C THR A 109 -3.72 0.02 -10.92
N TYR A 110 -3.77 0.53 -9.68
CA TYR A 110 -2.58 0.75 -8.85
C TYR A 110 -1.80 -0.55 -8.65
N THR A 111 -2.46 -1.60 -8.18
CA THR A 111 -1.82 -2.89 -7.88
C THR A 111 -1.32 -3.62 -9.13
N ALA A 112 -2.02 -3.51 -10.27
CA ALA A 112 -1.59 -4.03 -11.55
C ALA A 112 -0.29 -3.35 -12.02
N LEU A 113 -0.27 -2.01 -12.02
CA LEU A 113 0.89 -1.25 -12.47
C LEU A 113 2.12 -1.51 -11.59
N MET A 114 1.94 -1.53 -10.26
CA MET A 114 3.02 -1.89 -9.34
C MET A 114 3.52 -3.32 -9.59
N SER A 115 2.63 -4.28 -9.80
CA SER A 115 3.00 -5.68 -10.06
C SER A 115 3.78 -5.83 -11.36
N LEU A 116 3.34 -5.15 -12.44
CA LEU A 116 4.08 -5.11 -13.71
C LEU A 116 5.47 -4.51 -13.53
N ALA A 117 5.58 -3.45 -12.74
CA ALA A 117 6.86 -2.79 -12.46
C ALA A 117 7.83 -3.71 -11.73
N ILE A 118 7.35 -4.38 -10.67
CA ILE A 118 8.14 -5.35 -9.90
C ILE A 118 8.61 -6.50 -10.79
N LEU A 119 7.76 -6.97 -11.70
CA LEU A 119 8.07 -8.03 -12.66
C LEU A 119 8.92 -7.56 -13.85
N ARG A 120 9.30 -6.27 -13.90
CA ARG A 120 10.08 -5.65 -14.98
C ARG A 120 9.45 -5.85 -16.36
N ALA A 121 8.10 -5.80 -16.41
CA ALA A 121 7.34 -5.97 -17.63
C ALA A 121 7.38 -4.70 -18.50
N PRO A 122 7.73 -4.78 -19.80
CA PRO A 122 7.70 -3.61 -20.67
C PRO A 122 6.33 -2.93 -20.68
N LEU A 123 6.29 -1.62 -20.48
CA LEU A 123 5.04 -0.86 -20.35
C LEU A 123 4.53 -0.27 -21.68
N ASP A 124 5.07 -0.69 -22.83
CA ASP A 124 4.63 -0.23 -24.17
C ASP A 124 3.14 -0.53 -24.44
N ARG A 125 2.57 -1.52 -23.75
CA ARG A 125 1.16 -1.92 -23.85
C ARG A 125 0.22 -1.06 -22.99
N LEU A 126 0.75 -0.17 -22.16
CA LEU A 126 -0.05 0.65 -21.26
C LEU A 126 -0.81 1.72 -22.04
N ASP A 127 -2.13 1.70 -21.98
CA ASP A 127 -2.99 2.72 -22.61
C ASP A 127 -3.01 4.00 -21.76
N LEU A 128 -1.97 4.82 -21.92
CA LEU A 128 -1.83 6.10 -21.21
C LEU A 128 -3.01 7.06 -21.50
N PRO A 129 -3.45 7.29 -22.75
CA PRO A 129 -4.61 8.15 -23.01
C PRO A 129 -5.90 7.62 -22.36
N GLY A 130 -6.15 6.31 -22.42
CA GLY A 130 -7.30 5.69 -21.77
C GLY A 130 -7.24 5.84 -20.25
N LEU A 131 -6.07 5.68 -19.65
CA LEU A 131 -5.85 5.84 -18.20
C LEU A 131 -6.14 7.26 -17.71
N ILE A 132 -5.68 8.28 -18.45
CA ILE A 132 -5.95 9.69 -18.15
C ILE A 132 -7.46 9.98 -18.21
N LYS A 133 -8.12 9.51 -19.28
CA LYS A 133 -9.58 9.65 -19.43
C LYS A 133 -10.34 8.93 -18.30
N PHE A 134 -9.86 7.76 -17.90
CA PHE A 134 -10.43 6.98 -16.81
C PHE A 134 -10.38 7.75 -15.49
N PHE A 135 -9.23 8.32 -15.09
CA PHE A 135 -9.14 9.12 -13.87
C PHE A 135 -10.05 10.34 -13.90
N LYS A 136 -10.11 11.03 -15.03
CA LYS A 136 -11.01 12.19 -15.19
C LYS A 136 -12.48 11.80 -14.97
N SER A 137 -12.88 10.59 -15.39
CA SER A 137 -14.25 10.09 -15.19
C SER A 137 -14.54 9.56 -13.78
N CYS A 138 -13.51 9.43 -12.95
CA CYS A 138 -13.61 8.92 -11.58
C CYS A 138 -13.51 10.02 -10.52
N GLN A 139 -13.16 11.26 -10.90
CA GLN A 139 -13.10 12.40 -9.98
C GLN A 139 -14.44 13.14 -9.98
N ALA A 140 -15.01 13.35 -8.79
CA ALA A 140 -16.22 14.16 -8.61
C ALA A 140 -15.91 15.65 -8.53
N ASN A 141 -16.98 16.45 -8.66
CA ASN A 141 -16.94 17.91 -8.54
C ASN A 141 -16.51 18.40 -7.14
N ASP A 142 -16.63 17.56 -6.11
CA ASP A 142 -16.10 17.88 -4.78
C ASP A 142 -14.61 17.58 -4.64
N GLY A 143 -13.97 16.99 -5.66
CA GLY A 143 -12.56 16.59 -5.68
C GLY A 143 -12.27 15.18 -5.17
N SER A 144 -13.27 14.49 -4.64
CA SER A 144 -13.15 13.11 -4.22
C SER A 144 -13.11 12.16 -5.42
N PHE A 145 -12.65 10.92 -5.22
CA PHE A 145 -12.65 9.91 -6.26
C PHE A 145 -13.61 8.75 -5.95
N SER A 146 -14.26 8.25 -6.99
CA SER A 146 -14.92 6.95 -7.00
C SER A 146 -13.96 5.89 -7.54
N PRO A 147 -14.00 4.64 -7.03
CA PRO A 147 -13.17 3.56 -7.53
C PRO A 147 -13.41 3.20 -9.00
N VAL A 148 -14.61 3.48 -9.51
CA VAL A 148 -15.06 3.24 -10.90
C VAL A 148 -15.63 4.54 -11.48
N PRO A 149 -15.76 4.66 -12.82
CA PRO A 149 -16.37 5.83 -13.43
C PRO A 149 -17.81 5.98 -12.91
N GLY A 150 -18.20 7.18 -12.54
CA GLY A 150 -19.52 7.44 -11.99
C GLY A 150 -19.94 8.89 -12.16
N ASP A 151 -21.22 9.15 -11.93
CA ASP A 151 -21.85 10.46 -12.15
C ASP A 151 -21.40 11.52 -11.12
N ASP A 152 -21.77 12.78 -11.36
CA ASP A 152 -21.39 13.98 -10.59
C ASP A 152 -21.75 13.94 -9.08
N ILE A 153 -22.64 13.04 -8.67
CA ILE A 153 -23.12 12.90 -7.29
C ILE A 153 -22.73 11.50 -6.82
N TYR A 154 -21.63 11.41 -6.07
CA TYR A 154 -21.30 10.19 -5.36
C TYR A 154 -22.18 10.05 -4.11
N PRO A 155 -22.91 8.93 -3.96
CA PRO A 155 -23.50 8.57 -2.69
C PRO A 155 -22.46 8.66 -1.57
N ASN A 156 -22.86 9.19 -0.41
CA ASN A 156 -22.06 9.15 0.82
C ASN A 156 -21.97 7.72 1.41
N GLU A 157 -21.99 6.68 0.58
CA GLU A 157 -22.00 5.27 0.97
C GLU A 157 -20.93 4.48 0.21
N GLY A 158 -20.35 3.49 0.88
CA GLY A 158 -19.24 2.70 0.33
C GLY A 158 -17.91 3.46 0.26
N PHE A 159 -17.04 3.03 -0.66
CA PHE A 159 -15.73 3.62 -0.92
C PHE A 159 -15.79 4.78 -1.93
N GLN A 160 -17.00 5.22 -2.27
CA GLN A 160 -17.21 6.41 -3.07
C GLN A 160 -16.86 7.61 -2.18
N SER A 161 -16.01 8.49 -2.69
CA SER A 161 -15.46 9.62 -1.94
C SER A 161 -14.57 9.23 -0.76
N ASP A 162 -13.69 8.24 -0.95
CA ASP A 162 -12.70 7.81 0.05
C ASP A 162 -11.27 8.23 -0.33
N VAL A 163 -10.52 8.83 0.61
CA VAL A 163 -9.12 9.29 0.39
C VAL A 163 -8.17 8.19 -0.10
N ARG A 164 -8.47 6.91 0.15
CA ARG A 164 -7.68 5.78 -0.37
C ARG A 164 -7.74 5.70 -1.90
N ILE A 165 -8.86 6.13 -2.49
CA ILE A 165 -9.00 6.18 -3.95
C ILE A 165 -8.19 7.35 -4.51
N SER A 166 -8.24 8.52 -3.85
CA SER A 166 -7.39 9.67 -4.18
C SER A 166 -5.90 9.32 -4.14
N TYR A 167 -5.46 8.54 -3.15
CA TYR A 167 -4.09 8.04 -3.06
C TYR A 167 -3.71 7.18 -4.27
N CYS A 168 -4.52 6.18 -4.60
CA CYS A 168 -4.24 5.31 -5.74
C CYS A 168 -4.16 6.10 -7.06
N ALA A 169 -5.11 7.01 -7.30
CA ALA A 169 -5.13 7.85 -8.51
C ALA A 169 -3.90 8.78 -8.59
N SER A 170 -3.51 9.37 -7.45
CA SER A 170 -2.37 10.30 -7.38
C SER A 170 -1.03 9.59 -7.55
N VAL A 171 -0.86 8.40 -6.96
CA VAL A 171 0.35 7.58 -7.16
C VAL A 171 0.48 7.20 -8.63
N ILE A 172 -0.58 6.72 -9.27
CA ILE A 172 -0.51 6.34 -10.68
C ILE A 172 -0.20 7.57 -11.55
N SER A 173 -0.78 8.74 -11.26
CA SER A 173 -0.49 10.00 -11.98
C SER A 173 0.95 10.47 -11.79
N ASP A 174 1.52 10.31 -10.58
CA ASP A 174 2.93 10.60 -10.27
C ASP A 174 3.87 9.68 -11.05
N ILE A 175 3.53 8.39 -11.12
CA ILE A 175 4.29 7.38 -11.87
C ILE A 175 4.32 7.70 -13.36
N ILE A 176 3.15 7.93 -13.96
CA ILE A 176 3.08 8.22 -15.38
C ILE A 176 3.62 9.62 -15.68
N GLY A 177 3.78 10.48 -14.67
CA GLY A 177 4.21 11.87 -14.84
C GLY A 177 3.20 12.68 -15.66
N ASP A 178 1.91 12.48 -15.40
CA ASP A 178 0.82 13.20 -16.07
C ASP A 178 -0.38 13.33 -15.13
N PHE A 179 -0.67 14.58 -14.74
CA PHE A 179 -1.79 14.94 -13.88
C PHE A 179 -2.96 15.55 -14.65
N SER A 180 -2.94 15.56 -15.99
CA SER A 180 -4.02 16.16 -16.80
C SER A 180 -5.38 15.46 -16.63
N GLY A 181 -5.39 14.26 -16.06
CA GLY A 181 -6.59 13.50 -15.69
C GLY A 181 -7.13 13.81 -14.28
N ILE A 182 -6.47 14.67 -13.50
CA ILE A 182 -6.83 15.00 -12.12
C ILE A 182 -6.85 16.52 -11.94
N ASP A 183 -7.96 17.05 -11.45
CA ASP A 183 -8.02 18.39 -10.88
C ASP A 183 -7.33 18.38 -9.50
N ILE A 184 -6.10 18.90 -9.47
CA ILE A 184 -5.24 18.85 -8.28
C ILE A 184 -5.80 19.71 -7.14
N ASP A 185 -6.32 20.89 -7.46
CA ASP A 185 -6.82 21.82 -6.45
C ASP A 185 -8.09 21.29 -5.78
N LEU A 186 -9.00 20.71 -6.56
CA LEU A 186 -10.17 20.02 -6.01
C LEU A 186 -9.77 18.81 -5.16
N ALA A 187 -8.81 18.00 -5.60
CA ALA A 187 -8.32 16.86 -4.83
C ALA A 187 -7.69 17.28 -3.48
N LYS A 188 -6.85 18.33 -3.48
CA LYS A 188 -6.28 18.92 -2.25
C LYS A 188 -7.37 19.46 -1.33
N SER A 189 -8.36 20.17 -1.90
CA SER A 189 -9.51 20.70 -1.16
C SER A 189 -10.33 19.59 -0.49
N PHE A 190 -10.61 18.49 -1.21
CA PHE A 190 -11.27 17.31 -0.66
C PHE A 190 -10.51 16.72 0.54
N ILE A 191 -9.22 16.46 0.37
CA ILE A 191 -8.38 15.87 1.44
C ILE A 191 -8.30 16.81 2.65
N GLY A 192 -8.19 18.12 2.43
CA GLY A 192 -8.22 19.12 3.49
C GLY A 192 -9.50 19.04 4.34
N ARG A 193 -10.66 18.78 3.71
CA ARG A 193 -11.94 18.58 4.41
C ARG A 193 -12.05 17.24 5.15
N CYS A 194 -11.17 16.28 4.86
CA CYS A 194 -11.09 15.01 5.59
C CYS A 194 -10.32 15.11 6.91
N LYS A 195 -9.63 16.23 7.17
CA LYS A 195 -8.93 16.44 8.44
C LYS A 195 -9.95 16.61 9.58
N THR A 196 -9.80 15.80 10.63
CA THR A 196 -10.71 15.79 11.79
C THR A 196 -10.18 16.67 12.92
N TRP A 197 -11.04 16.91 13.91
CA TRP A 197 -10.68 17.60 15.16
C TRP A 197 -9.58 16.87 15.97
N GLU A 198 -9.38 15.57 15.72
CA GLU A 198 -8.33 14.78 16.37
C GLU A 198 -6.92 15.16 15.88
N GLY A 199 -6.84 15.91 14.78
CA GLY A 199 -5.59 16.33 14.16
C GLY A 199 -5.11 15.40 13.04
N ALA A 200 -5.85 14.35 12.69
CA ALA A 200 -5.50 13.41 11.62
C ALA A 200 -6.65 13.30 10.59
N TYR A 201 -6.58 12.37 9.63
CA TYR A 201 -7.53 12.33 8.51
C TYR A 201 -8.49 11.15 8.60
N ALA A 202 -9.77 11.42 8.36
CA ALA A 202 -10.80 10.42 8.14
C ALA A 202 -10.82 9.94 6.67
N SER A 203 -11.65 8.95 6.38
CA SER A 203 -11.83 8.46 5.00
C SER A 203 -12.47 9.51 4.08
N ARG A 204 -13.32 10.38 4.63
CA ARG A 204 -14.13 11.36 3.91
C ARG A 204 -14.53 12.52 4.82
N PRO A 205 -14.99 13.65 4.27
CA PRO A 205 -15.48 14.77 5.06
C PRO A 205 -16.71 14.39 5.92
N GLY A 206 -16.89 15.09 7.04
CA GLY A 206 -18.02 14.93 7.94
C GLY A 206 -17.64 14.37 9.30
N VAL A 207 -18.62 13.80 10.01
CA VAL A 207 -18.43 13.23 11.36
C VAL A 207 -17.95 11.78 11.24
N VAL A 208 -16.70 11.64 10.80
CA VAL A 208 -15.99 10.36 10.67
C VAL A 208 -14.70 10.45 11.48
N GLU A 209 -14.36 9.41 12.22
CA GLU A 209 -13.13 9.37 13.03
C GLU A 209 -11.88 9.29 12.15
N ALA A 210 -10.77 9.83 12.65
CA ALA A 210 -9.48 9.69 12.00
C ALA A 210 -8.96 8.25 12.11
N GLN A 211 -8.26 7.79 11.07
CA GLN A 211 -7.69 6.44 11.02
C GLN A 211 -6.27 6.47 10.44
N GLY A 212 -5.41 5.57 10.90
CA GLY A 212 -4.01 5.50 10.46
C GLY A 212 -3.86 5.32 8.95
N GLY A 213 -4.64 4.41 8.35
CA GLY A 213 -4.61 4.15 6.90
C GLY A 213 -5.05 5.36 6.06
N THR A 214 -6.14 6.02 6.44
CA THR A 214 -6.64 7.21 5.73
C THR A 214 -5.72 8.42 5.94
N THR A 215 -5.07 8.51 7.11
CA THR A 215 -4.03 9.50 7.39
C THR A 215 -2.80 9.31 6.51
N TYR A 216 -2.31 8.07 6.36
CA TYR A 216 -1.25 7.74 5.40
C TYR A 216 -1.65 8.14 3.98
N CYS A 217 -2.82 7.70 3.50
CA CYS A 217 -3.26 7.99 2.14
C CYS A 217 -3.39 9.50 1.89
N SER A 218 -3.89 10.25 2.88
CA SER A 218 -4.02 11.70 2.79
C SER A 218 -2.66 12.39 2.70
N LEU A 219 -1.72 12.06 3.59
CA LEU A 219 -0.38 12.66 3.61
C LEU A 219 0.45 12.29 2.39
N ALA A 220 0.40 11.02 1.95
CA ALA A 220 1.08 10.58 0.74
C ALA A 220 0.54 11.30 -0.49
N THR A 221 -0.79 11.46 -0.58
CA THR A 221 -1.42 12.19 -1.68
C THR A 221 -1.01 13.66 -1.69
N LEU A 222 -1.10 14.36 -0.55
CA LEU A 222 -0.68 15.76 -0.47
C LEU A 222 0.79 15.93 -0.84
N SER A 223 1.68 15.06 -0.35
CA SER A 223 3.10 15.05 -0.70
C SER A 223 3.34 14.87 -2.21
N ILE A 224 2.54 14.04 -2.89
CA ILE A 224 2.59 13.91 -4.35
C ILE A 224 2.11 15.21 -5.02
N LEU A 225 0.92 15.69 -4.67
CA LEU A 225 0.28 16.83 -5.35
C LEU A 225 1.07 18.14 -5.16
N ASP A 226 1.67 18.34 -3.99
CA ASP A 226 2.50 19.51 -3.71
C ASP A 226 3.78 19.55 -4.55
N ARG A 227 4.39 18.39 -4.86
CA ARG A 227 5.55 18.32 -5.77
C ARG A 227 5.22 18.76 -7.20
N HIS A 228 3.97 18.66 -7.62
CA HIS A 228 3.53 18.94 -9.00
C HIS A 228 2.91 20.32 -9.21
N THR A 229 2.61 21.07 -8.14
CA THR A 229 1.90 22.36 -8.24
C THR A 229 2.80 23.60 -8.29
N GLN A 230 4.13 23.47 -8.23
CA GLN A 230 5.13 24.56 -8.32
C GLN A 230 4.92 25.78 -7.42
N THR A 231 3.93 25.78 -6.53
CA THR A 231 3.93 26.64 -5.35
C THR A 231 5.17 26.25 -4.57
N GLN A 232 6.05 27.22 -4.27
CA GLN A 232 7.12 26.98 -3.31
C GLN A 232 6.56 26.25 -2.09
N PRO A 233 7.35 25.45 -1.36
CA PRO A 233 6.93 24.94 -0.06
C PRO A 233 6.75 26.16 0.86
N GLU A 234 5.61 26.85 0.75
CA GLU A 234 5.11 27.78 1.73
C GLU A 234 4.95 26.91 2.96
N CYS A 235 5.99 26.98 3.80
CA CYS A 235 6.09 26.44 5.13
C CYS A 235 5.13 25.26 5.30
N GLN A 236 5.57 24.03 4.97
CA GLN A 236 4.87 22.82 5.39
C GLN A 236 4.52 23.06 6.86
N ILE A 237 3.27 23.42 7.12
CA ILE A 237 2.75 23.41 8.47
C ILE A 237 2.68 21.92 8.71
N LEU A 238 3.81 21.37 9.17
CA LEU A 238 3.90 20.18 9.97
C LEU A 238 2.68 20.26 10.86
N PRO A 239 1.63 19.48 10.59
CA PRO A 239 0.51 19.54 11.48
C PRO A 239 1.03 18.79 12.69
N GLN A 240 1.61 19.53 13.64
CA GLN A 240 2.17 18.98 14.88
C GLN A 240 1.11 18.13 15.58
N GLU A 241 -0.16 18.49 15.39
CA GLU A 241 -1.34 17.71 15.74
C GLU A 241 -1.41 16.34 15.03
N THR A 242 -1.20 16.27 13.71
CA THR A 242 -1.14 15.00 12.97
C THR A 242 0.01 14.14 13.43
N LEU A 243 1.22 14.71 13.58
CA LEU A 243 2.37 13.97 14.08
C LEU A 243 2.12 13.45 15.50
N ARG A 244 1.59 14.31 16.39
CA ARG A 244 1.21 13.92 17.75
C ARG A 244 0.17 12.80 17.74
N TRP A 245 -0.86 12.90 16.90
CA TRP A 245 -1.90 11.88 16.75
C TRP A 245 -1.29 10.54 16.31
N LEU A 246 -0.41 10.55 15.31
CA LEU A 246 0.28 9.36 14.78
C LEU A 246 1.19 8.71 15.82
N ILE A 247 2.04 9.47 16.51
CA ILE A 247 2.93 8.93 17.55
C ILE A 247 2.11 8.33 18.70
N SER A 248 0.97 8.96 19.04
CA SER A 248 0.03 8.45 20.06
C SER A 248 -0.72 7.18 19.63
N ARG A 249 -0.46 6.64 18.43
CA ARG A 249 -0.95 5.33 18.00
C ARG A 249 0.00 4.19 18.36
N GLN A 250 1.26 4.48 18.69
CA GLN A 250 2.21 3.45 19.07
C GLN A 250 1.98 3.01 20.52
N ILE A 251 1.59 1.75 20.72
CA ILE A 251 1.38 1.13 22.05
C ILE A 251 2.22 -0.16 22.23
N GLY A 252 3.11 -0.42 21.27
CA GLY A 252 3.97 -1.57 21.09
C GLY A 252 4.32 -1.60 19.59
N GLY A 253 3.48 -2.27 18.81
CA GLY A 253 3.11 -1.83 17.46
C GLY A 253 2.10 -0.68 17.47
N PHE A 254 1.24 -0.62 16.47
CA PHE A 254 0.33 0.52 16.26
C PHE A 254 -1.14 0.11 16.26
N GLN A 255 -1.98 0.92 16.92
CA GLN A 255 -3.44 0.86 16.76
C GLN A 255 -3.89 1.82 15.65
N GLY A 256 -4.93 1.45 14.89
CA GLY A 256 -5.41 2.29 13.80
C GLY A 256 -6.21 3.52 14.21
N ARG A 257 -6.79 3.49 15.41
CA ARG A 257 -7.68 4.50 16.00
C ARG A 257 -7.50 4.51 17.52
N PRO A 258 -7.74 5.63 18.21
CA PRO A 258 -7.69 5.67 19.67
C PRO A 258 -8.61 4.62 20.32
N GLY A 259 -8.10 3.89 21.31
CA GLY A 259 -8.87 2.93 22.10
C GLY A 259 -9.14 1.59 21.37
N LYS A 260 -8.37 1.27 20.33
CA LYS A 260 -8.41 -0.03 19.64
C LYS A 260 -7.15 -0.84 19.95
N LEU A 261 -7.19 -2.12 19.59
CA LEU A 261 -6.02 -2.99 19.68
C LEU A 261 -5.00 -2.65 18.59
N GLU A 262 -3.77 -3.12 18.81
CA GLU A 262 -2.72 -3.13 17.81
C GLU A 262 -3.10 -4.03 16.64
N ASP A 263 -2.67 -3.64 15.44
CA ASP A 263 -2.87 -4.43 14.23
C ASP A 263 -1.66 -4.19 13.31
N VAL A 264 -1.09 -5.29 12.82
CA VAL A 264 0.14 -5.35 12.01
C VAL A 264 0.13 -4.36 10.85
N CYS A 265 -1.01 -4.13 10.20
CA CYS A 265 -1.06 -3.22 9.05
C CYS A 265 -0.75 -1.77 9.45
N TYR A 266 -1.07 -1.35 10.68
CA TYR A 266 -0.84 0.02 11.12
C TYR A 266 0.61 0.32 11.47
N SER A 267 1.46 -0.70 11.68
CA SER A 267 2.91 -0.48 11.72
C SER A 267 3.40 0.15 10.40
N PHE A 268 2.84 -0.28 9.27
CA PHE A 268 3.09 0.40 7.99
C PHE A 268 2.29 1.69 7.86
N TRP A 269 0.97 1.69 8.09
CA TRP A 269 0.17 2.89 7.82
C TRP A 269 0.58 4.09 8.68
N CYS A 270 0.70 3.90 10.00
CA CYS A 270 1.13 4.96 10.90
C CYS A 270 2.64 5.25 10.74
N GLY A 271 3.47 4.21 10.66
CA GLY A 271 4.92 4.37 10.49
C GLY A 271 5.29 5.08 9.19
N GLY A 272 4.68 4.68 8.08
CA GLY A 272 4.84 5.31 6.78
C GLY A 272 4.35 6.76 6.75
N ALA A 273 3.23 7.06 7.41
CA ALA A 273 2.76 8.43 7.56
C ALA A 273 3.75 9.31 8.34
N ILE A 274 4.34 8.79 9.41
CA ILE A 274 5.40 9.46 10.18
C ILE A 274 6.66 9.66 9.32
N SER A 275 7.04 8.68 8.50
CA SER A 275 8.17 8.78 7.58
C SER A 275 7.94 9.81 6.47
N ILE A 276 6.72 9.91 5.92
CA ILE A 276 6.35 10.97 4.96
C ILE A 276 6.50 12.36 5.57
N LEU A 277 6.21 12.50 6.87
CA LEU A 277 6.43 13.74 7.62
C LEU A 277 7.91 13.98 7.98
N GLY A 278 8.83 13.08 7.61
CA GLY A 278 10.27 13.23 7.90
C GLY A 278 10.67 12.94 9.35
N HIS A 279 9.85 12.17 10.08
CA HIS A 279 10.03 11.93 11.53
C HIS A 279 10.14 10.44 11.89
N SER A 280 10.67 9.59 11.00
CA SER A 280 10.87 8.14 11.22
C SER A 280 11.69 7.82 12.47
N ASN A 281 12.51 8.76 12.95
CA ASN A 281 13.30 8.67 14.17
C ASN A 281 12.46 8.68 15.47
N LEU A 282 11.19 9.08 15.40
CA LEU A 282 10.28 9.10 16.55
C LEU A 282 9.55 7.77 16.79
N ILE A 283 9.67 6.82 15.86
CA ILE A 283 9.08 5.49 16.00
C ILE A 283 9.95 4.67 16.96
N ASN A 284 9.35 4.07 17.98
CA ASN A 284 10.04 3.07 18.80
C ASN A 284 10.19 1.77 18.01
N ARG A 285 11.32 1.65 17.31
CA ARG A 285 11.63 0.56 16.37
C ARG A 285 11.65 -0.80 17.07
N ASP A 286 12.27 -0.89 18.24
CA ASP A 286 12.43 -2.16 18.95
C ASP A 286 11.09 -2.73 19.42
N ALA A 287 10.19 -1.86 19.89
CA ALA A 287 8.84 -2.24 20.28
C ALA A 287 8.02 -2.72 19.07
N ASP A 288 8.07 -1.97 17.96
CA ASP A 288 7.33 -2.30 16.74
C ASP A 288 7.84 -3.61 16.11
N ARG A 289 9.15 -3.81 16.03
CA ARG A 289 9.76 -5.08 15.60
C ARG A 289 9.30 -6.25 16.44
N THR A 290 9.32 -6.07 17.76
CA THR A 290 8.91 -7.12 18.70
C THR A 290 7.45 -7.52 18.49
N PHE A 291 6.57 -6.53 18.30
CA PHE A 291 5.17 -6.76 17.97
C PHE A 291 5.02 -7.50 16.63
N LEU A 292 5.62 -6.99 15.56
CA LEU A 292 5.54 -7.58 14.21
C LEU A 292 6.02 -9.04 14.21
N LEU A 293 7.18 -9.33 14.83
CA LEU A 293 7.70 -10.70 14.89
C LEU A 293 6.87 -11.64 15.77
N SER A 294 6.10 -11.10 16.72
CA SER A 294 5.13 -11.89 17.50
C SER A 294 3.88 -12.29 16.70
N ALA A 295 3.56 -11.56 15.61
CA ALA A 295 2.47 -11.89 14.68
C ALA A 295 2.91 -12.75 13.49
N GLN A 296 4.19 -13.13 13.41
CA GLN A 296 4.72 -14.02 12.38
C GLN A 296 4.26 -15.46 12.61
N PHE A 297 3.63 -16.06 11.60
CA PHE A 297 3.15 -17.45 11.67
C PHE A 297 4.32 -18.46 11.59
N PRO A 298 4.24 -19.63 12.27
CA PRO A 298 5.35 -20.58 12.30
C PRO A 298 5.86 -21.05 10.94
N LEU A 299 4.97 -21.16 9.96
CA LEU A 299 5.27 -21.56 8.57
C LEU A 299 5.48 -20.39 7.60
N GLY A 300 5.62 -19.16 8.13
CA GLY A 300 5.75 -17.94 7.35
C GLY A 300 4.42 -17.22 7.07
N GLY A 301 4.56 -15.93 6.74
CA GLY A 301 3.48 -14.96 6.69
C GLY A 301 3.27 -14.27 8.05
N PHE A 302 2.49 -13.18 8.05
CA PHE A 302 2.06 -12.46 9.24
C PHE A 302 0.53 -12.39 9.28
N GLY A 303 -0.03 -12.62 10.46
CA GLY A 303 -1.44 -12.36 10.75
C GLY A 303 -1.68 -10.89 11.11
N LYS A 304 -2.94 -10.55 11.37
CA LYS A 304 -3.34 -9.22 11.85
C LYS A 304 -2.79 -8.93 13.25
N GLU A 305 -2.83 -9.92 14.13
CA GLU A 305 -2.35 -9.89 15.50
C GLU A 305 -1.63 -11.21 15.85
N PRO A 306 -0.95 -11.32 17.00
CA PRO A 306 -0.34 -12.58 17.42
C PRO A 306 -1.37 -13.72 17.45
N GLU A 307 -0.95 -14.91 17.00
CA GLU A 307 -1.78 -16.13 16.93
C GLU A 307 -2.81 -16.18 15.77
N ASP A 308 -3.04 -15.07 15.05
CA ASP A 308 -3.88 -15.07 13.85
C ASP A 308 -3.26 -15.84 12.68
N TYR A 309 -4.14 -16.34 11.80
CA TYR A 309 -3.71 -16.91 10.52
C TYR A 309 -3.14 -15.83 9.60
N PRO A 310 -2.05 -16.13 8.85
CA PRO A 310 -1.44 -15.15 7.98
C PRO A 310 -2.22 -14.96 6.68
N ASP A 311 -2.34 -13.71 6.24
CA ASP A 311 -2.86 -13.34 4.93
C ASP A 311 -1.85 -12.50 4.12
N PRO A 312 -1.97 -12.41 2.78
CA PRO A 312 -1.04 -11.65 1.96
C PRO A 312 -0.93 -10.17 2.34
N PHE A 313 -2.04 -9.55 2.76
CA PHE A 313 -2.11 -8.12 3.06
C PHE A 313 -1.26 -7.79 4.30
N HIS A 314 -1.54 -8.42 5.44
CA HIS A 314 -0.74 -8.21 6.65
C HIS A 314 0.69 -8.71 6.47
N SER A 315 0.89 -9.81 5.72
CA SER A 315 2.23 -10.32 5.44
C SER A 315 3.10 -9.32 4.68
N TYR A 316 2.55 -8.66 3.67
CA TYR A 316 3.27 -7.63 2.93
C TYR A 316 3.51 -6.38 3.77
N LEU A 317 2.47 -5.88 4.45
CA LEU A 317 2.58 -4.66 5.24
C LEU A 317 3.51 -4.81 6.45
N ALA A 318 3.62 -6.00 7.04
CA ALA A 318 4.63 -6.28 8.04
C ALA A 318 6.04 -6.13 7.46
N LEU A 319 6.31 -6.65 6.26
CA LEU A 319 7.61 -6.50 5.61
C LEU A 319 7.89 -5.06 5.21
N ALA A 320 6.87 -4.34 4.73
CA ALA A 320 6.98 -2.92 4.40
C ALA A 320 7.30 -2.08 5.64
N ALA A 321 6.60 -2.32 6.76
CA ALA A 321 6.89 -1.69 8.05
C ALA A 321 8.33 -2.00 8.51
N LEU A 322 8.71 -3.29 8.49
CA LEU A 322 10.06 -3.71 8.88
C LEU A 322 11.14 -3.06 8.00
N SER A 323 10.90 -2.93 6.69
CA SER A 323 11.81 -2.23 5.79
C SER A 323 11.93 -0.75 6.13
N LEU A 324 10.81 -0.05 6.36
CA LEU A 324 10.80 1.38 6.66
C LEU A 324 11.49 1.73 7.98
N THR A 325 11.23 0.97 9.03
CA THR A 325 11.68 1.33 10.39
C THR A 325 13.05 0.76 10.73
N HIS A 326 13.56 -0.23 9.97
CA HIS A 326 14.82 -0.91 10.29
C HIS A 326 15.91 -0.82 9.20
N SER A 327 15.66 -0.17 8.05
CA SER A 327 16.67 -0.02 6.98
C SER A 327 17.66 1.13 7.18
N GLU A 328 17.44 2.03 8.15
CA GLU A 328 18.29 3.23 8.35
C GLU A 328 19.63 2.96 9.08
N LEU A 329 20.02 1.71 9.33
CA LEU A 329 21.35 1.40 9.85
C LEU A 329 22.32 1.11 8.70
N ASN A 330 23.38 1.92 8.68
CA ASN A 330 24.53 1.84 7.78
C ASN A 330 24.89 0.41 7.38
N ALA A 331 25.06 0.19 6.07
CA ALA A 331 25.46 -1.05 5.40
C ALA A 331 26.84 -1.62 5.80
N LYS A 332 27.37 -1.31 7.00
CA LYS A 332 28.69 -1.70 7.47
C LYS A 332 28.68 -2.64 8.68
N ASP A 333 27.54 -2.81 9.38
CA ASP A 333 27.39 -3.77 10.49
C ASP A 333 26.23 -4.74 10.22
N ASP A 334 26.38 -5.57 9.18
CA ASP A 334 25.36 -6.52 8.71
C ASP A 334 25.32 -7.81 9.57
N ASN A 335 25.17 -7.66 10.89
CA ASN A 335 24.85 -8.78 11.78
C ASN A 335 23.39 -8.73 12.29
N ASP A 336 22.65 -7.63 12.04
CA ASP A 336 21.26 -7.41 12.48
C ASP A 336 20.26 -7.14 11.33
N GLY A 337 20.73 -7.07 10.07
CA GLY A 337 19.92 -6.75 8.90
C GLY A 337 18.92 -7.85 8.54
N LEU A 338 17.64 -7.51 8.40
CA LEU A 338 16.60 -8.46 7.94
C LEU A 338 16.74 -8.86 6.46
N GLY A 339 17.70 -8.27 5.74
CA GLY A 339 17.93 -8.50 4.31
C GLY A 339 16.75 -8.02 3.44
N LEU A 340 16.03 -6.99 3.88
CA LEU A 340 14.92 -6.38 3.14
C LEU A 340 15.43 -5.22 2.27
N LYS A 341 14.91 -5.11 1.04
CA LYS A 341 15.15 -3.94 0.19
C LYS A 341 14.55 -2.69 0.84
N ALA A 342 15.20 -1.55 0.64
CA ALA A 342 14.66 -0.24 1.03
C ALA A 342 13.35 0.06 0.28
N LEU A 343 12.39 0.67 0.98
CA LEU A 343 11.04 0.93 0.50
C LEU A 343 10.87 2.40 0.10
N ASP A 344 10.25 2.65 -1.05
CA ASP A 344 9.61 3.94 -1.34
C ASP A 344 8.32 4.03 -0.52
N VAL A 345 8.32 4.89 0.50
CA VAL A 345 7.17 5.04 1.40
C VAL A 345 5.93 5.63 0.73
N THR A 346 6.08 6.33 -0.40
CA THR A 346 4.97 7.01 -1.07
C THR A 346 4.28 6.08 -2.06
N TRP A 347 5.06 5.24 -2.77
CA TRP A 347 4.53 4.28 -3.75
C TRP A 347 4.35 2.87 -3.18
N ASN A 348 4.87 2.62 -1.97
CA ASN A 348 4.82 1.33 -1.28
C ASN A 348 5.34 0.16 -2.15
N VAL A 349 6.54 0.35 -2.71
CA VAL A 349 7.33 -0.64 -3.45
C VAL A 349 8.81 -0.43 -3.14
N SER A 350 9.71 -1.35 -3.52
CA SER A 350 11.14 -1.13 -3.32
C SER A 350 11.65 0.11 -4.08
N LEU A 351 12.66 0.80 -3.54
CA LEU A 351 13.28 1.97 -4.21
C LEU A 351 13.82 1.60 -5.61
N GLU A 352 14.35 0.39 -5.76
CA GLU A 352 14.80 -0.15 -7.06
C GLU A 352 13.64 -0.22 -8.07
N THR A 353 12.48 -0.72 -7.64
CA THR A 353 11.28 -0.78 -8.47
C THR A 353 10.75 0.61 -8.80
N ALA A 354 10.72 1.52 -7.82
CA ALA A 354 10.32 2.91 -8.06
C ALA A 354 11.21 3.59 -9.10
N GLN A 355 12.53 3.40 -9.01
CA GLN A 355 13.47 3.93 -9.99
C GLN A 355 13.26 3.34 -11.38
N TRP A 356 13.18 2.01 -11.48
CA TRP A 356 12.92 1.32 -12.75
C TRP A 356 11.64 1.84 -13.42
N LEU A 357 10.58 2.05 -12.64
CA LEU A 357 9.29 2.52 -13.15
C LEU A 357 9.37 3.93 -13.74
N LYS A 358 10.13 4.84 -13.11
CA LYS A 358 10.38 6.19 -13.65
C LYS A 358 11.13 6.13 -14.98
N ASP A 359 12.15 5.27 -15.06
CA ASP A 359 12.97 5.11 -16.26
C ASP A 359 12.14 4.51 -17.40
N GLU A 360 11.32 3.49 -17.10
CA GLU A 360 10.47 2.81 -18.07
C GLU A 360 9.36 3.72 -18.62
N ILE A 361 8.70 4.50 -17.77
CA ILE A 361 7.71 5.47 -18.23
C ILE A 361 8.36 6.54 -19.11
N SER A 362 9.55 7.03 -18.74
CA SER A 362 10.29 8.00 -19.56
C SER A 362 10.62 7.42 -20.94
N ARG A 363 11.03 6.14 -20.98
CA ARG A 363 11.27 5.40 -22.23
C ARG A 363 10.01 5.30 -23.08
N VAL A 364 8.88 4.88 -22.50
CA VAL A 364 7.59 4.72 -23.21
C VAL A 364 7.10 6.06 -23.77
N LYS A 365 7.29 7.16 -23.03
CA LYS A 365 6.92 8.52 -23.48
C LYS A 365 7.89 9.12 -24.50
N GLY A 366 9.03 8.47 -24.78
CA GLY A 366 10.07 9.02 -25.66
C GLY A 366 10.78 10.25 -25.10
N VAL A 367 10.72 10.47 -23.78
CA VAL A 367 11.44 11.56 -23.11
C VAL A 367 12.87 11.08 -22.88
N SER A 368 13.82 11.62 -23.64
CA SER A 368 15.25 11.35 -23.38
C SER A 368 15.63 11.97 -22.04
N GLN A 369 16.32 11.22 -21.17
CA GLN A 369 16.91 11.78 -19.95
C GLN A 369 17.96 12.82 -20.36
N SER A 370 17.64 14.10 -20.17
CA SER A 370 18.53 15.23 -20.42
C SER A 370 19.39 15.52 -19.21
#